data_AF-A0A3D3LTF8-F1
#
_entry.id   AF-A0A3D3LTF8-F1
#
_cell.length_a   1.000
_cell.length_b   1.000
_cell.length_c   1.000
_cell.angle_alpha   90.00
_cell.angle_beta   90.00
_cell.angle_gamma   90.00
#
_symmetry.space_group_name_H-M   'P 1'
#
loop_
_entity.id
_entity.type
_entity.pdbx_description
1 polymer ?
#
loop_
_entity_poly.entity_id
_entity_poly.type
_entity_poly.pdbx_seq_one_letter_code
_entity_poly.pdbx_strand_id
1 'polypeptide(L)'
;MKKISLIFIYIFIFTGLSFAQFDDLLKKVTKGETWLPGKSITTSFNDVYPVVDWMDEFDGIAPDTVNTFKGLLPGYYVMDVQSYCLKAGTYGPTKGAGYLIAPMLGKNSDIVAKILERSVDHPNISQRNIQLLLWAIESGAKYDDLPSDLKAETLPLFKPEDIIALNIDYNFALDLLPGELTELSKYYTKMRNLITNPKTGYEEIERLAVQNGVGLNLKDDIKEDQWNYIGDNYYISTNPIGYAKTTVRLFKAAPVTTSKDDKGRISKITDGMNSIEIVYDDEPGRDVLSTEGNPDVPIWRFKKIILSAPEGTETLEDIGWMIRGDGKPVTKTEAESPESVNNPLNTPTYSEYTQRLNLINNESTLVNKILNSLKKSSQGMNNIVSDNFNAETHTFNGLRVATNPTNFKGKSNWFRKNLSLVTSWWNCAINATAGSSCQNDTDPPLPKKISVPANNGRQRLGMSLRQASN
;
A
#
# COMPACT_ATOMS: atom_id res chain seq x y z
N MET A 1 55.35 53.54 18.54
CA MET A 1 54.28 52.59 18.97
C MET A 1 53.21 52.60 17.88
N LYS A 2 53.23 51.60 16.98
CA LYS A 2 52.20 50.56 16.82
C LYS A 2 50.82 51.15 16.40
N LYS A 3 50.46 51.06 15.12
CA LYS A 3 49.67 49.95 14.48
C LYS A 3 48.18 50.07 14.91
N ILE A 4 47.16 50.15 14.04
CA ILE A 4 46.90 49.41 12.79
C ILE A 4 45.79 50.13 11.99
N SER A 5 46.00 50.18 10.68
CA SER A 5 45.03 50.43 9.62
C SER A 5 44.61 49.09 9.02
N LEU A 6 43.47 49.03 8.31
CA LEU A 6 42.82 47.88 7.63
C LEU A 6 41.80 47.06 8.45
N ILE A 7 40.51 47.32 8.19
CA ILE A 7 39.47 46.29 8.10
C ILE A 7 38.76 46.48 6.75
N PHE A 8 39.43 45.98 5.71
CA PHE A 8 38.85 45.57 4.43
C PHE A 8 39.39 44.15 4.22
N ILE A 9 38.55 43.25 3.71
CA ILE A 9 38.77 41.79 3.55
C ILE A 9 38.32 40.95 4.76
N TYR A 10 37.01 40.70 4.83
CA TYR A 10 36.44 39.50 5.44
C TYR A 10 35.35 38.94 4.50
N ILE A 11 35.73 38.71 3.25
CA ILE A 11 35.05 37.84 2.30
C ILE A 11 36.17 36.91 1.81
N PHE A 12 36.00 35.59 2.00
CA PHE A 12 36.95 34.47 1.77
C PHE A 12 37.47 33.75 3.01
N ILE A 13 36.59 33.17 3.85
CA ILE A 13 36.92 31.95 4.61
C ILE A 13 35.64 31.10 4.75
N PHE A 14 35.27 30.36 3.69
CA PHE A 14 34.47 29.14 3.78
C PHE A 14 34.73 28.27 2.52
N THR A 15 36.01 27.98 2.26
CA THR A 15 36.43 26.90 1.36
C THR A 15 37.21 25.90 2.19
N GLY A 16 36.50 24.93 2.76
CA GLY A 16 37.06 23.89 3.60
C GLY A 16 36.21 22.63 3.67
N LEU A 17 35.28 22.42 2.74
CA LEU A 17 34.73 21.09 2.49
C LEU A 17 35.76 20.33 1.67
N SER A 18 36.45 19.40 2.32
CA SER A 18 37.48 18.56 1.72
C SER A 18 36.92 17.80 0.51
N PHE A 19 37.61 17.87 -0.63
CA PHE A 19 37.35 17.08 -1.84
C PHE A 19 37.20 15.56 -1.57
N ALA A 20 37.76 15.05 -0.47
CA ALA A 20 37.66 13.63 -0.08
C ALA A 20 36.23 13.18 0.30
N GLN A 21 35.39 14.05 0.89
CA GLN A 21 33.99 13.71 1.18
C GLN A 21 33.12 13.75 -0.08
N PHE A 22 33.46 14.63 -1.03
CA PHE A 22 32.80 14.71 -2.33
C PHE A 22 33.12 13.52 -3.23
N ASP A 23 34.37 13.03 -3.20
CA ASP A 23 34.80 11.92 -4.04
C ASP A 23 34.21 10.57 -3.59
N ASP A 24 34.01 10.38 -2.27
CA ASP A 24 33.31 9.19 -1.73
C ASP A 24 31.79 9.26 -1.97
N LEU A 25 31.19 10.47 -1.95
CA LEU A 25 29.80 10.71 -2.35
C LEU A 25 29.62 10.47 -3.86
N LEU A 26 30.52 10.99 -4.70
CA LEU A 26 30.50 10.74 -6.15
C LEU A 26 30.64 9.25 -6.43
N LYS A 27 31.55 8.52 -5.77
CA LYS A 27 31.71 7.07 -5.95
C LYS A 27 30.49 6.24 -5.52
N LYS A 28 29.72 6.72 -4.53
CA LYS A 28 28.43 6.09 -4.15
C LYS A 28 27.31 6.40 -5.13
N VAL A 29 27.27 7.62 -5.69
CA VAL A 29 26.22 8.07 -6.63
C VAL A 29 26.48 7.58 -8.07
N THR A 30 27.74 7.43 -8.47
CA THR A 30 28.17 7.01 -9.83
C THR A 30 28.20 5.50 -10.06
N LYS A 31 27.95 4.68 -9.03
CA LYS A 31 27.77 3.23 -9.18
C LYS A 31 26.44 2.83 -9.85
N GLY A 32 25.61 3.81 -10.21
CA GLY A 32 24.26 3.62 -10.73
C GLY A 32 24.21 3.33 -12.23
N GLU A 33 23.32 2.40 -12.59
CA GLU A 33 22.92 2.09 -13.97
C GLU A 33 22.65 3.37 -14.79
N THR A 34 23.04 3.33 -16.07
CA THR A 34 22.86 4.42 -17.05
C THR A 34 21.40 4.85 -17.15
N TRP A 35 21.11 6.15 -17.28
CA TRP A 35 19.75 6.59 -17.60
C TRP A 35 19.35 6.04 -18.98
N LEU A 36 18.17 5.42 -19.06
CA LEU A 36 17.62 4.87 -20.28
C LEU A 36 16.21 5.45 -20.52
N PRO A 37 15.83 5.76 -21.77
CA PRO A 37 14.49 6.20 -22.11
C PRO A 37 13.41 5.29 -21.50
N GLY A 38 12.47 5.88 -20.76
CA GLY A 38 11.37 5.16 -20.11
C GLY A 38 11.74 4.28 -18.90
N LYS A 39 12.96 4.42 -18.36
CA LYS A 39 13.42 3.70 -17.15
C LYS A 39 13.56 4.59 -15.92
N SER A 40 13.17 5.86 -16.01
CA SER A 40 13.18 6.80 -14.87
C SER A 40 12.22 6.34 -13.77
N ILE A 41 10.95 6.10 -14.14
CA ILE A 41 9.97 5.37 -13.33
C ILE A 41 9.54 4.10 -14.09
N THR A 42 9.67 2.93 -13.48
CA THR A 42 9.47 1.62 -14.15
C THR A 42 8.20 0.88 -13.74
N THR A 43 7.54 1.30 -12.66
CA THR A 43 6.34 0.64 -12.10
C THR A 43 5.28 0.29 -13.14
N SER A 44 4.70 -0.88 -13.07
CA SER A 44 3.71 -1.38 -14.03
C SER A 44 2.50 -2.01 -13.33
N PHE A 45 1.50 -2.42 -14.13
CA PHE A 45 0.35 -3.16 -13.62
C PHE A 45 0.76 -4.48 -12.93
N ASN A 46 1.89 -5.08 -13.31
CA ASN A 46 2.37 -6.31 -12.66
C ASN A 46 2.94 -6.07 -11.26
N ASP A 47 3.17 -4.81 -10.89
CA ASP A 47 3.73 -4.42 -9.59
C ASP A 47 2.65 -4.00 -8.58
N VAL A 48 1.37 -4.07 -8.95
CA VAL A 48 0.27 -3.58 -8.11
C VAL A 48 0.20 -4.29 -6.78
N TYR A 49 -0.16 -3.53 -5.75
CA TYR A 49 -0.48 -4.05 -4.44
C TYR A 49 -1.72 -4.95 -4.49
N PRO A 50 -1.90 -5.85 -3.51
CA PRO A 50 -3.08 -6.70 -3.44
C PRO A 50 -4.36 -5.87 -3.51
N VAL A 51 -5.25 -6.28 -4.40
CA VAL A 51 -6.63 -5.80 -4.45
C VAL A 51 -7.39 -6.41 -3.27
N VAL A 52 -8.28 -5.63 -2.67
CA VAL A 52 -9.17 -6.12 -1.61
C VAL A 52 -10.63 -5.89 -1.96
N ASP A 53 -11.42 -6.95 -1.86
CA ASP A 53 -12.84 -6.93 -2.25
C ASP A 53 -13.79 -6.80 -1.04
N TRP A 54 -13.31 -7.01 0.19
CA TRP A 54 -14.13 -6.85 1.40
C TRP A 54 -14.47 -5.38 1.71
N MET A 55 -13.80 -4.43 1.05
CA MET A 55 -14.09 -3.00 1.18
C MET A 55 -15.42 -2.59 0.53
N ASP A 56 -16.02 -3.44 -0.30
CA ASP A 56 -17.38 -3.23 -0.85
C ASP A 56 -18.42 -3.09 0.28
N GLU A 57 -18.13 -3.62 1.48
CA GLU A 57 -18.99 -3.46 2.66
C GLU A 57 -19.05 -2.02 3.20
N PHE A 58 -18.14 -1.13 2.75
CA PHE A 58 -18.17 0.30 3.05
C PHE A 58 -19.09 1.09 2.10
N ASP A 59 -19.72 0.42 1.12
CA ASP A 59 -20.67 1.07 0.24
C ASP A 59 -21.81 1.72 1.01
N GLY A 60 -22.04 3.00 0.73
CA GLY A 60 -23.02 3.83 1.44
C GLY A 60 -22.56 4.37 2.80
N ILE A 61 -21.33 4.09 3.23
CA ILE A 61 -20.68 4.80 4.34
C ILE A 61 -20.00 6.05 3.78
N ALA A 62 -20.32 7.22 4.33
CA ALA A 62 -19.67 8.46 3.95
C ALA A 62 -18.28 8.55 4.62
N PRO A 63 -17.19 8.78 3.85
CA PRO A 63 -15.88 9.05 4.43
C PRO A 63 -15.82 10.45 5.05
N ASP A 64 -14.97 10.60 6.07
CA ASP A 64 -14.66 11.89 6.66
C ASP A 64 -13.75 12.69 5.70
N THR A 65 -14.19 13.90 5.33
CA THR A 65 -13.36 14.77 4.48
C THR A 65 -12.26 15.41 5.33
N VAL A 66 -11.01 15.24 4.89
CA VAL A 66 -9.83 15.78 5.58
C VAL A 66 -9.00 16.67 4.67
N ASN A 67 -8.21 17.56 5.28
CA ASN A 67 -7.28 18.44 4.56
C ASN A 67 -5.82 17.94 4.60
N THR A 68 -5.56 16.85 5.36
CA THR A 68 -4.27 16.18 5.46
C THR A 68 -4.47 14.73 5.86
N PHE A 69 -3.58 13.86 5.39
CA PHE A 69 -3.49 12.47 5.86
C PHE A 69 -2.41 12.25 6.93
N LYS A 70 -1.74 13.32 7.38
CA LYS A 70 -0.75 13.24 8.47
C LYS A 70 -1.45 13.12 9.83
N GLY A 71 -0.99 12.20 10.67
CA GLY A 71 -1.46 12.03 12.06
C GLY A 71 -2.90 11.53 12.19
N LEU A 72 -3.42 10.83 11.19
CA LEU A 72 -4.78 10.29 11.25
C LEU A 72 -4.91 9.19 12.31
N LEU A 73 -5.99 9.26 13.08
CA LEU A 73 -6.49 8.13 13.86
C LEU A 73 -7.06 7.06 12.91
N PRO A 74 -7.31 5.83 13.40
CA PRO A 74 -8.07 4.84 12.64
C PRO A 74 -9.43 5.40 12.18
N GLY A 75 -9.79 5.15 10.93
CA GLY A 75 -11.00 5.73 10.33
C GLY A 75 -11.04 5.65 8.81
N TYR A 76 -12.13 6.16 8.23
CA TYR A 76 -12.37 6.20 6.78
C TYR A 76 -12.41 7.65 6.31
N TYR A 77 -11.46 8.02 5.44
CA TYR A 77 -11.18 9.38 5.06
C TYR A 77 -11.20 9.59 3.55
N VAL A 78 -11.48 10.82 3.12
CA VAL A 78 -11.38 11.27 1.73
C VAL A 78 -10.65 12.61 1.64
N MET A 79 -9.80 12.75 0.63
CA MET A 79 -9.14 14.01 0.30
C MET A 79 -8.92 14.11 -1.20
N ASP A 80 -9.13 15.29 -1.75
CA ASP A 80 -8.71 15.63 -3.11
C ASP A 80 -7.25 16.09 -3.06
N VAL A 81 -6.38 15.38 -3.79
CA VAL A 81 -4.94 15.64 -3.78
C VAL A 81 -4.42 16.05 -5.14
N GLN A 82 -3.33 16.82 -5.15
CA GLN A 82 -2.59 17.09 -6.37
C GLN A 82 -1.91 15.80 -6.84
N SER A 83 -2.18 15.44 -8.09
CA SER A 83 -1.49 14.36 -8.78
C SER A 83 -0.66 14.88 -9.95
N TYR A 84 0.26 14.05 -10.41
CA TYR A 84 1.21 14.39 -11.47
C TYR A 84 1.40 13.24 -12.43
N CYS A 85 1.49 13.58 -13.71
CA CYS A 85 1.84 12.68 -14.79
C CYS A 85 3.32 12.24 -14.64
N LEU A 86 3.54 10.94 -14.44
CA LEU A 86 4.87 10.33 -14.33
C LEU A 86 5.28 9.54 -15.58
N LYS A 87 4.55 9.69 -16.70
CA LYS A 87 4.92 9.03 -17.96
C LYS A 87 4.53 9.87 -19.18
N ALA A 88 5.45 10.73 -19.61
CA ALA A 88 5.24 11.54 -20.81
C ALA A 88 4.91 10.66 -22.04
N GLY A 89 4.00 11.13 -22.88
CA GLY A 89 3.62 10.52 -24.15
C GLY A 89 2.51 9.49 -24.04
N THR A 90 1.73 9.51 -22.96
CA THR A 90 0.61 8.60 -22.73
C THR A 90 -0.70 9.33 -22.48
N TYR A 91 -1.82 8.62 -22.65
CA TYR A 91 -3.15 9.19 -22.49
C TYR A 91 -3.42 9.58 -21.04
N GLY A 92 -3.86 10.82 -20.82
CA GLY A 92 -4.30 11.28 -19.52
C GLY A 92 -5.42 10.40 -18.94
N PRO A 93 -5.54 10.29 -17.61
CA PRO A 93 -6.72 9.68 -17.02
C PRO A 93 -7.97 10.47 -17.40
N THR A 94 -9.08 9.75 -17.55
CA THR A 94 -10.42 10.32 -17.62
C THR A 94 -11.16 9.98 -16.34
N LYS A 95 -12.11 10.82 -15.94
CA LYS A 95 -13.07 10.48 -14.89
C LYS A 95 -13.70 9.13 -15.21
N GLY A 96 -13.76 8.27 -14.20
CA GLY A 96 -14.29 6.91 -14.30
C GLY A 96 -13.30 5.86 -14.83
N ALA A 97 -12.03 6.21 -14.95
CA ALA A 97 -10.98 5.22 -15.16
C ALA A 97 -10.64 4.52 -13.83
N GLY A 98 -10.69 3.19 -13.81
CA GLY A 98 -10.15 2.40 -12.70
C GLY A 98 -8.62 2.45 -12.66
N TYR A 99 -8.08 2.62 -11.46
CA TYR A 99 -6.64 2.64 -11.18
C TYR A 99 -6.34 1.79 -9.95
N LEU A 100 -5.19 1.11 -9.97
CA LEU A 100 -4.66 0.38 -8.82
C LEU A 100 -3.42 1.08 -8.27
N ILE A 101 -3.03 0.73 -7.06
CA ILE A 101 -1.84 1.28 -6.42
C ILE A 101 -0.67 0.33 -6.57
N ALA A 102 0.52 0.88 -6.84
CA ALA A 102 1.76 0.13 -6.96
C ALA A 102 2.92 0.91 -6.32
N PRO A 103 4.03 0.25 -5.91
CA PRO A 103 5.22 0.93 -5.44
C PRO A 103 5.84 1.76 -6.56
N MET A 104 6.39 2.93 -6.22
CA MET A 104 7.22 3.70 -7.15
C MET A 104 8.59 3.02 -7.30
N LEU A 105 8.88 2.54 -8.50
CA LEU A 105 10.10 1.83 -8.87
C LEU A 105 10.83 2.59 -9.98
N GLY A 106 12.12 2.33 -10.12
CA GLY A 106 12.97 2.93 -11.16
C GLY A 106 14.04 3.83 -10.59
N LYS A 107 14.96 4.26 -11.45
CA LYS A 107 16.19 4.97 -11.06
C LYS A 107 15.92 6.27 -10.30
N ASN A 108 14.90 7.02 -10.72
CA ASN A 108 14.58 8.32 -10.14
C ASN A 108 13.43 8.27 -9.14
N SER A 109 12.96 7.07 -8.77
CA SER A 109 11.83 6.88 -7.85
C SER A 109 12.01 7.61 -6.52
N ASP A 110 13.18 7.51 -5.89
CA ASP A 110 13.45 8.19 -4.62
C ASP A 110 13.45 9.72 -4.75
N ILE A 111 14.02 10.27 -5.83
CA ILE A 111 14.04 11.72 -6.07
C ILE A 111 12.62 12.23 -6.33
N VAL A 112 11.85 11.53 -7.17
CA VAL A 112 10.45 11.87 -7.46
C VAL A 112 9.61 11.81 -6.19
N ALA A 113 9.73 10.75 -5.39
CA ALA A 113 9.01 10.63 -4.12
C ALA A 113 9.32 11.79 -3.16
N LYS A 114 10.60 12.18 -3.03
CA LYS A 114 11.02 13.33 -2.21
C LYS A 114 10.44 14.65 -2.71
N ILE A 115 10.37 14.86 -4.03
CA ILE A 115 9.76 16.06 -4.62
C ILE A 115 8.28 16.13 -4.25
N LEU A 116 7.54 15.03 -4.42
CA LEU A 116 6.12 14.94 -4.09
C LEU A 116 5.89 15.17 -2.59
N GLU A 117 6.71 14.57 -1.73
CA GLU A 117 6.65 14.75 -0.28
C GLU A 117 6.91 16.20 0.14
N ARG A 118 8.01 16.81 -0.32
CA ARG A 118 8.39 18.18 0.04
C ARG A 118 7.45 19.23 -0.54
N SER A 119 6.78 18.93 -1.66
CA SER A 119 5.79 19.85 -2.25
C SER A 119 4.64 20.19 -1.32
N VAL A 120 4.36 19.33 -0.32
CA VAL A 120 3.34 19.56 0.71
C VAL A 120 3.68 20.78 1.55
N ASP A 121 4.95 20.93 1.92
CA ASP A 121 5.45 22.02 2.77
C ASP A 121 5.81 23.28 1.96
N HIS A 122 5.69 23.21 0.63
CA HIS A 122 5.95 24.31 -0.31
C HIS A 122 4.73 24.64 -1.21
N PRO A 123 3.58 25.02 -0.62
CA PRO A 123 2.36 25.31 -1.39
C PRO A 123 2.48 26.54 -2.30
N ASN A 124 3.49 27.38 -2.11
CA ASN A 124 3.76 28.53 -2.99
C ASN A 124 4.30 28.12 -4.36
N ILE A 125 4.84 26.91 -4.52
CA ILE A 125 5.33 26.40 -5.81
C ILE A 125 4.12 25.96 -6.63
N SER A 126 4.03 26.43 -7.87
CA SER A 126 2.89 26.09 -8.72
C SER A 126 2.91 24.60 -9.10
N GLN A 127 1.72 23.99 -9.19
CA GLN A 127 1.61 22.59 -9.61
C GLN A 127 2.19 22.37 -11.02
N ARG A 128 2.05 23.36 -11.91
CA ARG A 128 2.61 23.34 -13.26
C ARG A 128 4.14 23.23 -13.24
N ASN A 129 4.81 23.99 -12.38
CA ASN A 129 6.27 23.94 -12.28
C ASN A 129 6.77 22.62 -11.66
N ILE A 130 6.01 22.04 -10.72
CA ILE A 130 6.29 20.68 -10.24
C ILE A 130 6.11 19.66 -11.38
N GLN A 131 5.05 19.76 -12.18
CA GLN A 131 4.84 18.86 -13.33
C GLN A 131 5.95 18.97 -14.38
N LEU A 132 6.40 20.19 -14.71
CA LEU A 132 7.53 20.42 -15.62
C LEU A 132 8.82 19.82 -15.09
N LEU A 133 9.08 19.97 -13.79
CA LEU A 133 10.24 19.38 -13.13
C LEU A 133 10.20 17.84 -13.20
N LEU A 134 9.05 17.23 -12.97
CA LEU A 134 8.90 15.78 -13.08
C LEU A 134 9.13 15.28 -14.51
N TRP A 135 8.63 16.00 -15.53
CA TRP A 135 8.91 15.67 -16.93
C TRP A 135 10.37 15.90 -17.33
N ALA A 136 11.04 16.90 -16.75
CA ALA A 136 12.49 17.08 -16.92
C ALA A 136 13.25 15.85 -16.41
N ILE A 137 12.91 15.36 -15.21
CA ILE A 137 13.53 14.16 -14.62
C ILE A 137 13.24 12.91 -15.47
N GLU A 138 11.99 12.71 -15.89
CA GLU A 138 11.60 11.59 -16.75
C GLU A 138 12.34 11.60 -18.09
N SER A 139 12.57 12.78 -18.66
CA SER A 139 13.29 12.97 -19.93
C SER A 139 14.81 13.00 -19.79
N GLY A 140 15.35 12.87 -18.58
CA GLY A 140 16.78 12.90 -18.31
C GLY A 140 17.41 14.26 -18.59
N ALA A 141 16.64 15.35 -18.48
CA ALA A 141 17.18 16.70 -18.51
C ALA A 141 18.08 16.92 -17.29
N LYS A 142 19.24 17.57 -17.48
CA LYS A 142 20.05 18.01 -16.35
C LYS A 142 19.33 19.13 -15.62
N TYR A 143 19.41 19.14 -14.30
CA TYR A 143 18.83 20.22 -13.51
C TYR A 143 19.42 21.59 -13.92
N ASP A 144 20.73 21.65 -14.21
CA ASP A 144 21.42 22.89 -14.60
C ASP A 144 20.94 23.46 -15.94
N ASP A 145 20.45 22.60 -16.84
CA ASP A 145 19.94 22.98 -18.16
C ASP A 145 18.50 23.54 -18.10
N LEU A 146 17.84 23.47 -16.94
CA LEU A 146 16.49 24.00 -16.77
C LEU A 146 16.47 25.54 -16.79
N PRO A 147 15.35 26.16 -17.23
CA PRO A 147 15.18 27.62 -17.19
C PRO A 147 15.41 28.19 -15.79
N SER A 148 16.00 29.39 -15.72
CA SER A 148 16.35 30.05 -14.44
C SER A 148 15.18 30.15 -13.47
N ASP A 149 14.01 30.50 -13.99
CA ASP A 149 12.83 30.75 -13.17
C ASP A 149 12.27 29.44 -12.61
N LEU A 150 12.26 28.38 -13.42
CA LEU A 150 11.88 27.04 -12.99
C LEU A 150 12.84 26.51 -11.91
N LYS A 151 14.16 26.72 -12.06
CA LYS A 151 15.15 26.34 -11.05
C LYS A 151 14.93 27.11 -9.75
N ALA A 152 14.80 28.44 -9.83
CA ALA A 152 14.63 29.30 -8.66
C ALA A 152 13.38 28.92 -7.85
N GLU A 153 12.26 28.63 -8.51
CA GLU A 153 11.02 28.26 -7.83
C GLU A 153 11.08 26.84 -7.23
N THR A 154 11.72 25.89 -7.90
CA THR A 154 11.73 24.48 -7.49
C THR A 154 12.89 24.10 -6.58
N LEU A 155 13.89 24.96 -6.41
CA LEU A 155 15.07 24.72 -5.56
C LEU A 155 14.72 24.23 -4.14
N PRO A 156 13.68 24.75 -3.45
CA PRO A 156 13.31 24.26 -2.11
C PRO A 156 12.90 22.78 -2.06
N LEU A 157 12.52 22.18 -3.20
CA LEU A 157 12.15 20.76 -3.28
C LEU A 157 13.37 19.82 -3.26
N PHE A 158 14.59 20.35 -3.31
CA PHE A 158 15.80 19.57 -3.43
C PHE A 158 16.74 19.74 -2.23
N LYS A 159 17.45 18.66 -1.92
CA LYS A 159 18.72 18.75 -1.19
C LYS A 159 19.88 18.80 -2.20
N PRO A 160 21.06 19.31 -1.82
CA PRO A 160 22.21 19.40 -2.73
C PRO A 160 22.57 18.07 -3.40
N GLU A 161 22.49 16.95 -2.67
CA GLU A 161 22.74 15.61 -3.21
C GLU A 161 21.74 15.19 -4.29
N ASP A 162 20.48 15.65 -4.19
CA ASP A 162 19.44 15.36 -5.20
C ASP A 162 19.77 16.10 -6.51
N ILE A 163 20.24 17.36 -6.42
CA ILE A 163 20.65 18.17 -7.58
C ILE A 163 21.88 17.56 -8.28
N ILE A 164 22.87 17.13 -7.50
CA ILE A 164 24.07 16.47 -8.03
C ILE A 164 23.67 15.21 -8.82
N ALA A 165 22.75 14.40 -8.29
CA ALA A 165 22.28 13.19 -8.96
C ALA A 165 21.56 13.48 -10.30
N LEU A 166 20.86 14.61 -10.39
CA LEU A 166 20.16 15.04 -11.61
C LEU A 166 21.08 15.71 -12.66
N ASN A 167 22.27 16.15 -12.27
CA ASN A 167 23.22 16.80 -13.18
C ASN A 167 24.23 15.84 -13.83
N ILE A 168 24.15 14.55 -13.52
CA ILE A 168 25.01 13.53 -14.13
C ILE A 168 24.73 13.47 -15.63
N ASP A 169 25.79 13.61 -16.42
CA ASP A 169 25.68 13.53 -17.87
C ASP A 169 25.50 12.07 -18.30
N TYR A 170 24.33 11.78 -18.86
CA TYR A 170 23.99 10.47 -19.41
C TYR A 170 24.10 10.43 -20.93
N ASN A 171 24.91 11.31 -21.53
CA ASN A 171 25.27 11.27 -22.96
C ASN A 171 25.97 9.94 -23.32
N PHE A 172 25.17 8.88 -23.39
CA PHE A 172 25.46 7.66 -24.11
C PHE A 172 25.00 7.84 -25.56
N ALA A 173 25.59 7.10 -26.48
CA ALA A 173 25.17 7.08 -27.87
C ALA A 173 23.75 6.47 -27.97
N LEU A 174 22.74 7.31 -27.75
CA LEU A 174 21.32 7.00 -27.92
C LEU A 174 21.05 6.45 -29.34
N ASP A 175 21.91 6.79 -30.29
CA ASP A 175 21.94 6.29 -31.67
C ASP A 175 22.33 4.81 -31.79
N LEU A 176 22.90 4.19 -30.74
CA LEU A 176 23.22 2.75 -30.68
C LEU A 176 22.09 1.91 -30.05
N LEU A 177 20.97 2.54 -29.65
CA LEU A 177 19.84 1.83 -29.05
C LEU A 177 19.03 1.07 -30.11
N PRO A 178 18.58 -0.17 -29.85
CA PRO A 178 17.78 -0.94 -30.79
C PRO A 178 16.34 -0.42 -30.91
N GLY A 179 15.87 -0.25 -32.16
CA GLY A 179 14.47 -0.15 -32.59
C GLY A 179 13.54 0.70 -31.71
N GLU A 180 12.77 0.04 -30.85
CA GLU A 180 11.75 0.65 -29.98
C GLU A 180 12.35 1.68 -29.01
N LEU A 181 13.59 1.46 -28.54
CA LEU A 181 14.31 2.41 -27.69
C LEU A 181 14.77 3.66 -28.46
N THR A 182 14.96 3.56 -29.78
CA THR A 182 15.33 4.71 -30.64
C THR A 182 14.18 5.70 -30.74
N GLU A 183 12.96 5.22 -30.98
CA GLU A 183 11.78 6.10 -31.08
C GLU A 183 11.44 6.74 -29.72
N LEU A 184 11.54 5.96 -28.64
CA LEU A 184 11.38 6.48 -27.28
C LEU A 184 12.47 7.50 -26.92
N SER A 185 13.70 7.26 -27.35
CA SER A 185 14.82 8.21 -27.20
C SER A 185 14.57 9.53 -27.93
N LYS A 186 14.13 9.50 -29.19
CA LYS A 186 13.76 10.69 -29.97
C LYS A 186 12.64 11.47 -29.27
N TYR A 187 11.63 10.78 -28.75
CA TYR A 187 10.54 11.38 -27.99
C TYR A 187 11.06 12.13 -26.76
N TYR A 188 11.86 11.49 -25.91
CA TYR A 188 12.40 12.12 -24.70
C TYR A 188 13.40 13.23 -25.00
N THR A 189 14.14 13.14 -26.11
CA THR A 189 15.03 14.21 -26.58
C THR A 189 14.22 15.45 -26.98
N LYS A 190 13.12 15.26 -27.73
CA LYS A 190 12.19 16.35 -28.07
C LYS A 190 11.58 16.98 -26.82
N MET A 191 11.14 16.16 -25.86
CA MET A 191 10.62 16.63 -24.56
C MET A 191 11.66 17.48 -23.82
N ARG A 192 12.90 16.98 -23.70
CA ARG A 192 14.00 17.69 -23.04
C ARG A 192 14.24 19.06 -23.69
N ASN A 193 14.34 19.10 -25.01
CA ASN A 193 14.59 20.34 -25.75
C ASN A 193 13.47 21.38 -25.57
N LEU A 194 12.22 20.94 -25.45
CA LEU A 194 11.11 21.84 -25.16
C LEU A 194 11.16 22.36 -23.73
N ILE A 195 11.45 21.49 -22.75
CA ILE A 195 11.49 21.88 -21.33
C ILE A 195 12.67 22.82 -21.02
N THR A 196 13.83 22.58 -21.62
CA THR A 196 15.02 23.42 -21.39
C THR A 196 15.00 24.73 -22.17
N ASN A 197 14.07 24.90 -23.12
CA ASN A 197 13.91 26.14 -23.87
C ASN A 197 13.08 27.17 -23.07
N PRO A 198 13.67 28.32 -22.66
CA PRO A 198 12.96 29.33 -21.88
C PRO A 198 11.77 29.98 -22.60
N LYS A 199 11.64 29.79 -23.92
CA LYS A 199 10.55 30.35 -24.74
C LYS A 199 9.35 29.43 -24.85
N THR A 200 9.47 28.17 -24.44
CA THR A 200 8.39 27.19 -24.57
C THR A 200 7.44 27.31 -23.39
N GLY A 201 6.15 27.50 -23.67
CA GLY A 201 5.10 27.59 -22.66
C GLY A 201 4.66 26.22 -22.13
N TYR A 202 4.03 26.21 -20.95
CA TYR A 202 3.52 24.99 -20.32
C TYR A 202 2.60 24.20 -21.24
N GLU A 203 1.65 24.89 -21.89
CA GLU A 203 0.62 24.28 -22.73
C GLU A 203 1.20 23.59 -23.98
N GLU A 204 2.37 24.04 -24.45
CA GLU A 204 3.06 23.39 -25.58
C GLU A 204 3.73 22.09 -25.13
N ILE A 205 4.38 22.11 -23.96
CA ILE A 205 5.01 20.94 -23.36
C ILE A 205 3.94 19.90 -22.99
N GLU A 206 2.84 20.34 -22.39
CA GLU A 206 1.72 19.48 -21.98
C GLU A 206 1.10 18.74 -23.17
N ARG A 207 0.91 19.40 -24.32
CA ARG A 207 0.38 18.74 -25.54
C ARG A 207 1.27 17.61 -26.04
N LEU A 208 2.58 17.69 -25.82
CA LEU A 208 3.50 16.61 -26.15
C LEU A 208 3.49 15.51 -25.07
N ALA A 209 3.39 15.91 -23.80
CA ALA A 209 3.51 15.03 -22.65
C ALA A 209 2.24 14.23 -22.32
N VAL A 210 1.06 14.77 -22.62
CA VAL A 210 -0.23 14.17 -22.28
C VAL A 210 -1.05 14.04 -23.56
N GLN A 211 -1.32 12.81 -23.98
CA GLN A 211 -2.15 12.56 -25.16
C GLN A 211 -3.63 12.79 -24.81
N ASN A 212 -4.32 13.55 -25.65
CA ASN A 212 -5.75 13.82 -25.53
C ASN A 212 -6.56 12.72 -26.26
N GLY A 213 -7.56 12.15 -25.60
CA GLY A 213 -8.47 11.15 -26.18
C GLY A 213 -8.83 10.03 -25.19
N VAL A 214 -9.76 9.15 -25.60
CA VAL A 214 -10.08 7.93 -24.86
C VAL A 214 -9.05 6.87 -25.23
N GLY A 215 -8.28 6.38 -24.26
CA GLY A 215 -7.35 5.26 -24.49
C GLY A 215 -8.05 4.05 -25.11
N LEU A 216 -7.32 3.29 -25.94
CA LEU A 216 -7.84 2.13 -26.68
C LEU A 216 -8.57 1.12 -25.75
N ASN A 217 -9.67 0.56 -26.28
CA ASN A 217 -10.54 -0.44 -25.64
C ASN A 217 -9.73 -1.58 -24.97
N LEU A 218 -10.04 -1.85 -23.71
CA LEU A 218 -9.24 -2.67 -22.80
C LEU A 218 -9.70 -4.12 -22.74
N LYS A 219 -8.75 -5.06 -22.78
CA LYS A 219 -9.00 -6.48 -22.44
C LYS A 219 -9.12 -6.71 -20.93
N ASP A 220 -8.63 -5.78 -20.11
CA ASP A 220 -8.56 -5.85 -18.64
C ASP A 220 -9.06 -4.53 -18.03
N ASP A 221 -10.37 -4.34 -17.91
CA ASP A 221 -10.94 -3.15 -17.27
C ASP A 221 -10.80 -3.26 -15.74
N ILE A 222 -10.00 -2.37 -15.15
CA ILE A 222 -9.99 -2.16 -13.70
C ILE A 222 -11.28 -1.43 -13.36
N LYS A 223 -12.02 -1.92 -12.36
CA LYS A 223 -13.22 -1.24 -11.89
C LYS A 223 -12.83 0.09 -11.25
N GLU A 224 -13.70 1.09 -11.39
CA GLU A 224 -13.62 2.28 -10.55
C GLU A 224 -13.63 1.88 -9.07
N ASP A 225 -13.11 2.75 -8.22
CA ASP A 225 -13.26 2.60 -6.77
C ASP A 225 -12.59 1.35 -6.16
N GLN A 226 -11.75 0.64 -6.92
CA GLN A 226 -11.06 -0.54 -6.43
C GLN A 226 -10.08 -0.19 -5.31
N TRP A 227 -10.03 -1.06 -4.28
CA TRP A 227 -9.21 -0.85 -3.09
C TRP A 227 -7.94 -1.69 -3.14
N ASN A 228 -6.83 -1.10 -2.72
CA ASN A 228 -5.57 -1.78 -2.54
C ASN A 228 -5.13 -1.73 -1.08
N TYR A 229 -4.56 -2.84 -0.60
CA TYR A 229 -3.83 -2.85 0.66
C TYR A 229 -2.39 -2.39 0.47
N ILE A 230 -1.99 -1.26 1.08
CA ILE A 230 -0.68 -0.65 0.85
C ILE A 230 0.32 -0.88 1.98
N GLY A 231 -0.05 -1.65 3.01
CA GLY A 231 0.76 -1.88 4.21
C GLY A 231 0.32 -1.01 5.40
N ASP A 232 0.82 -1.33 6.59
CA ASP A 232 0.65 -0.53 7.81
C ASP A 232 -0.80 -0.23 8.18
N ASN A 233 -1.70 -1.20 7.95
CA ASN A 233 -3.15 -1.07 8.20
C ASN A 233 -3.86 -0.05 7.29
N TYR A 234 -3.22 0.38 6.19
CA TYR A 234 -3.81 1.30 5.23
C TYR A 234 -4.36 0.58 4.00
N TYR A 235 -5.59 0.95 3.67
CA TYR A 235 -6.20 0.67 2.38
C TYR A 235 -6.47 1.97 1.67
N ILE A 236 -6.32 1.94 0.36
CA ILE A 236 -6.48 3.12 -0.47
C ILE A 236 -7.21 2.78 -1.75
N SER A 237 -8.06 3.72 -2.16
CA SER A 237 -8.67 3.76 -3.48
C SER A 237 -8.43 5.13 -4.09
N THR A 238 -8.14 5.18 -5.39
CA THR A 238 -7.84 6.43 -6.10
C THR A 238 -8.69 6.60 -7.33
N ASN A 239 -9.33 7.76 -7.46
CA ASN A 239 -10.17 8.11 -8.59
C ASN A 239 -9.65 9.39 -9.24
N PRO A 240 -8.84 9.28 -10.30
CA PRO A 240 -8.34 10.42 -11.03
C PRO A 240 -9.46 11.17 -11.77
N ILE A 241 -9.53 12.49 -11.61
CA ILE A 241 -10.41 13.37 -12.41
C ILE A 241 -9.69 13.82 -13.68
N GLY A 242 -8.38 14.03 -13.55
CA GLY A 242 -7.40 14.31 -14.60
C GLY A 242 -6.02 13.96 -14.04
N TYR A 243 -4.94 14.21 -14.79
CA TYR A 243 -3.60 13.89 -14.27
C TYR A 243 -3.18 14.80 -13.12
N ALA A 244 -3.82 15.98 -12.99
CA ALA A 244 -3.51 16.99 -12.00
C ALA A 244 -4.31 16.84 -10.68
N LYS A 245 -5.40 16.07 -10.69
CA LYS A 245 -6.28 15.93 -9.51
C LYS A 245 -6.77 14.50 -9.37
N THR A 246 -6.51 13.93 -8.20
CA THR A 246 -6.98 12.58 -7.83
C THR A 246 -7.74 12.67 -6.52
N THR A 247 -8.94 12.11 -6.49
CA THR A 247 -9.66 11.87 -5.23
C THR A 247 -9.09 10.61 -4.59
N VAL A 248 -8.60 10.74 -3.37
CA VAL A 248 -8.03 9.63 -2.59
C VAL A 248 -8.99 9.28 -1.46
N ARG A 249 -9.40 8.02 -1.41
CA ARG A 249 -10.10 7.44 -0.27
C ARG A 249 -9.11 6.57 0.49
N LEU A 250 -9.03 6.77 1.79
CA LEU A 250 -8.07 6.12 2.67
C LEU A 250 -8.82 5.52 3.85
N PHE A 251 -8.64 4.22 4.08
CA PHE A 251 -9.11 3.57 5.30
C PHE A 251 -7.89 3.14 6.12
N LYS A 252 -7.78 3.65 7.36
CA LYS A 252 -6.79 3.24 8.34
C LYS A 252 -7.48 2.33 9.36
N ALA A 253 -7.16 1.05 9.35
CA ALA A 253 -7.69 0.13 10.35
C ALA A 253 -7.03 0.39 11.72
N ALA A 254 -7.73 0.05 12.80
CA ALA A 254 -7.18 0.21 14.14
C ALA A 254 -6.06 -0.82 14.38
N PRO A 255 -4.99 -0.47 15.09
CA PRO A 255 -4.04 -1.47 15.54
C PRO A 255 -4.74 -2.38 16.56
N VAL A 256 -4.54 -3.70 16.41
CA VAL A 256 -5.02 -4.69 17.40
C VAL A 256 -3.85 -5.42 18.04
N THR A 257 -4.05 -5.80 19.29
CA THR A 257 -3.18 -6.70 20.05
C THR A 257 -3.88 -8.04 20.20
N THR A 258 -3.12 -9.11 20.07
CA THR A 258 -3.62 -10.47 20.29
C THR A 258 -2.93 -11.09 21.50
N SER A 259 -3.68 -11.87 22.28
CA SER A 259 -3.16 -12.70 23.36
C SER A 259 -3.44 -14.15 23.04
N LYS A 260 -2.53 -15.03 23.47
CA LYS A 260 -2.67 -16.47 23.34
C LYS A 260 -2.83 -17.12 24.71
N ASP A 261 -3.54 -18.24 24.76
CA ASP A 261 -3.56 -19.10 25.95
C ASP A 261 -2.34 -20.03 26.01
N ASP A 262 -2.26 -20.84 27.06
CA ASP A 262 -1.15 -21.78 27.32
C ASP A 262 -1.01 -22.87 26.23
N LYS A 263 -2.07 -23.09 25.43
CA LYS A 263 -2.07 -24.02 24.29
C LYS A 263 -1.73 -23.31 22.97
N GLY A 264 -1.37 -22.03 23.01
CA GLY A 264 -0.99 -21.22 21.86
C GLY A 264 -2.16 -20.74 21.00
N ARG A 265 -3.40 -20.86 21.48
CA ARG A 265 -4.62 -20.45 20.77
C ARG A 265 -4.93 -18.98 21.05
N ILE A 266 -5.54 -18.26 20.12
CA ILE A 266 -5.91 -16.86 20.33
C ILE A 266 -7.01 -16.80 21.41
N SER A 267 -6.71 -16.20 22.55
CA SER A 267 -7.64 -16.04 23.68
C SER A 267 -8.23 -14.64 23.76
N LYS A 268 -7.54 -13.63 23.20
CA LYS A 268 -8.05 -12.26 23.16
C LYS A 268 -7.54 -11.51 21.94
N ILE A 269 -8.38 -10.65 21.39
CA ILE A 269 -8.04 -9.64 20.38
C ILE A 269 -8.60 -8.31 20.88
N THR A 270 -7.81 -7.25 20.91
CA THR A 270 -8.29 -5.94 21.35
C THR A 270 -7.57 -4.79 20.66
N ASP A 271 -8.33 -3.73 20.32
CA ASP A 271 -7.81 -2.45 19.83
C ASP A 271 -7.62 -1.42 20.98
N GLY A 272 -7.78 -1.85 22.24
CA GLY A 272 -7.75 -1.02 23.44
C GLY A 272 -9.12 -0.48 23.88
N MET A 273 -10.07 -0.28 22.96
CA MET A 273 -11.44 0.16 23.28
C MET A 273 -12.45 -0.99 23.19
N ASN A 274 -12.25 -1.87 22.23
CA ASN A 274 -13.07 -3.04 21.93
C ASN A 274 -12.23 -4.30 22.11
N SER A 275 -12.88 -5.42 22.44
CA SER A 275 -12.19 -6.72 22.51
C SER A 275 -13.07 -7.91 22.17
N ILE A 276 -12.49 -8.91 21.52
CA ILE A 276 -13.01 -10.27 21.45
C ILE A 276 -12.20 -11.13 22.40
N GLU A 277 -12.84 -11.75 23.37
CA GLU A 277 -12.24 -12.80 24.20
C GLU A 277 -12.84 -14.15 23.83
N ILE A 278 -11.98 -15.14 23.66
CA ILE A 278 -12.36 -16.49 23.23
C ILE A 278 -12.02 -17.44 24.37
N VAL A 279 -13.04 -18.13 24.86
CA VAL A 279 -12.89 -19.22 25.83
C VAL A 279 -13.15 -20.52 25.10
N TYR A 280 -12.16 -21.40 25.07
CA TYR A 280 -12.27 -22.70 24.43
C TYR A 280 -12.89 -23.74 25.37
N ASP A 281 -13.51 -24.74 24.78
CA ASP A 281 -13.97 -25.93 25.48
C ASP A 281 -12.81 -26.93 25.59
N ASP A 282 -12.27 -27.04 26.80
CA ASP A 282 -11.09 -27.84 27.12
C ASP A 282 -11.41 -29.13 27.89
N GLU A 283 -12.69 -29.53 27.97
CA GLU A 283 -13.03 -30.81 28.59
C GLU A 283 -12.38 -31.98 27.81
N PRO A 284 -11.96 -33.06 28.48
CA PRO A 284 -11.33 -34.20 27.83
C PRO A 284 -12.16 -34.74 26.65
N GLY A 285 -11.52 -34.98 25.50
CA GLY A 285 -12.17 -35.48 24.29
C GLY A 285 -12.89 -34.42 23.44
N ARG A 286 -13.00 -33.17 23.92
CA ARG A 286 -13.62 -32.05 23.17
C ARG A 286 -12.70 -31.39 22.15
N ASP A 287 -11.50 -31.92 21.97
CA ASP A 287 -10.52 -31.50 20.97
C ASP A 287 -10.47 -32.44 19.73
N VAL A 288 -11.39 -33.41 19.68
CA VAL A 288 -11.55 -34.37 18.58
C VAL A 288 -12.99 -34.34 18.06
N LEU A 289 -13.15 -34.48 16.75
CA LEU A 289 -14.42 -34.76 16.09
C LEU A 289 -14.41 -36.23 15.66
N SER A 290 -15.23 -37.02 16.34
CA SER A 290 -15.49 -38.43 16.02
C SER A 290 -16.87 -38.54 15.38
N THR A 291 -16.92 -39.09 14.17
CA THR A 291 -18.18 -39.34 13.46
C THR A 291 -18.17 -40.75 12.91
N GLU A 292 -19.32 -41.43 12.96
CA GLU A 292 -19.44 -42.82 12.53
C GLU A 292 -19.00 -42.98 11.07
N GLY A 293 -18.19 -44.00 10.79
CA GLY A 293 -17.68 -44.30 9.45
C GLY A 293 -16.58 -43.38 8.92
N ASN A 294 -16.10 -42.40 9.71
CA ASN A 294 -15.07 -41.46 9.31
C ASN A 294 -13.89 -41.46 10.29
N PRO A 295 -12.68 -41.03 9.86
CA PRO A 295 -11.55 -40.89 10.76
C PRO A 295 -11.78 -39.76 11.79
N ASP A 296 -11.22 -39.96 12.99
CA ASP A 296 -11.18 -38.93 14.04
C ASP A 296 -10.30 -37.76 13.59
N VAL A 297 -10.81 -36.53 13.68
CA VAL A 297 -10.10 -35.32 13.23
C VAL A 297 -9.98 -34.27 14.33
N PRO A 298 -8.88 -33.49 14.35
CA PRO A 298 -8.59 -32.54 15.43
C PRO A 298 -9.41 -31.24 15.28
N ILE A 299 -9.98 -30.77 16.37
CA ILE A 299 -10.87 -29.59 16.39
C ILE A 299 -10.66 -28.79 17.68
N TRP A 300 -10.89 -27.48 17.64
CA TRP A 300 -11.07 -26.66 18.84
C TRP A 300 -12.49 -26.12 18.85
N ARG A 301 -13.22 -26.36 19.94
CA ARG A 301 -14.58 -25.86 20.12
C ARG A 301 -14.56 -24.59 20.98
N PHE A 302 -15.45 -23.66 20.69
CA PHE A 302 -15.60 -22.44 21.49
C PHE A 302 -16.65 -22.69 22.56
N LYS A 303 -16.27 -22.51 23.82
CA LYS A 303 -17.21 -22.53 24.96
C LYS A 303 -17.99 -21.22 25.04
N LYS A 304 -17.31 -20.10 24.86
CA LYS A 304 -17.94 -18.79 24.68
C LYS A 304 -17.03 -17.80 23.99
N ILE A 305 -17.64 -16.82 23.33
CA ILE A 305 -16.97 -15.65 22.78
C ILE A 305 -17.58 -14.41 23.43
N ILE A 306 -16.75 -13.57 24.01
CA ILE A 306 -17.15 -12.34 24.70
C ILE A 306 -16.71 -11.16 23.84
N LEU A 307 -17.68 -10.39 23.38
CA LEU A 307 -17.48 -9.19 22.58
C LEU A 307 -17.69 -7.98 23.49
N SER A 308 -16.67 -7.17 23.70
CA SER A 308 -16.75 -5.97 24.54
C SER A 308 -16.47 -4.72 23.71
N ALA A 309 -17.25 -3.68 23.98
CA ALA A 309 -17.08 -2.33 23.46
C ALA A 309 -17.39 -1.32 24.58
N PRO A 310 -17.05 -0.03 24.45
CA PRO A 310 -17.35 0.98 25.49
C PRO A 310 -18.85 1.08 25.85
N GLU A 311 -19.70 0.63 24.93
CA GLU A 311 -21.15 0.78 25.00
C GLU A 311 -21.84 -0.46 25.60
N GLY A 312 -21.10 -1.55 25.78
CA GLY A 312 -21.60 -2.79 26.36
C GLY A 312 -20.82 -4.03 25.96
N THR A 313 -21.15 -5.13 26.62
CA THR A 313 -20.57 -6.45 26.39
C THR A 313 -21.66 -7.43 25.98
N GLU A 314 -21.37 -8.26 25.00
CA GLU A 314 -22.22 -9.35 24.52
C GLU A 314 -21.46 -10.67 24.65
N THR A 315 -22.12 -11.73 25.13
CA THR A 315 -21.53 -13.06 25.25
C THR A 315 -22.30 -14.03 24.39
N LEU A 316 -21.57 -14.75 23.54
CA LEU A 316 -22.09 -15.78 22.67
C LEU A 316 -21.61 -17.13 23.23
N GLU A 317 -22.52 -17.95 23.72
CA GLU A 317 -22.20 -19.24 24.34
C GLU A 317 -22.33 -20.39 23.35
N ASP A 318 -21.44 -21.38 23.46
CA ASP A 318 -21.39 -22.61 22.68
C ASP A 318 -21.37 -22.40 21.15
N ILE A 319 -20.86 -21.27 20.68
CA ILE A 319 -20.89 -20.93 19.25
C ILE A 319 -19.64 -21.35 18.49
N GLY A 320 -19.69 -22.53 17.87
CA GLY A 320 -18.80 -22.89 16.76
C GLY A 320 -17.46 -23.52 17.16
N TRP A 321 -16.56 -23.57 16.18
CA TRP A 321 -15.34 -24.37 16.25
C TRP A 321 -14.33 -23.95 15.18
N MET A 322 -13.09 -24.41 15.30
CA MET A 322 -12.03 -24.27 14.31
C MET A 322 -11.20 -25.55 14.17
N ILE A 323 -10.54 -25.72 13.02
CA ILE A 323 -9.65 -26.85 12.77
C ILE A 323 -8.37 -26.68 13.59
N ARG A 324 -7.95 -27.72 14.31
CA ARG A 324 -6.69 -27.71 15.06
C ARG A 324 -5.55 -28.23 14.19
N GLY A 325 -4.45 -27.49 14.15
CA GLY A 325 -3.24 -27.88 13.43
C GLY A 325 -3.44 -27.95 11.92
N ASP A 326 -2.90 -29.00 11.28
CA ASP A 326 -3.03 -29.24 9.83
C ASP A 326 -4.32 -29.98 9.44
N GLY A 327 -5.19 -30.24 10.42
CA GLY A 327 -6.46 -30.90 10.23
C GLY A 327 -6.38 -32.37 9.83
N LYS A 328 -5.19 -32.98 9.84
CA LYS A 328 -5.01 -34.40 9.52
C LYS A 328 -5.68 -35.30 10.57
N PRO A 329 -6.14 -36.50 10.18
CA PRO A 329 -6.65 -37.49 11.12
C PRO A 329 -5.71 -37.71 12.29
N VAL A 330 -6.28 -37.80 13.49
CA VAL A 330 -5.53 -38.09 14.70
C VAL A 330 -5.05 -39.54 14.64
N THR A 331 -3.74 -39.77 14.61
CA THR A 331 -3.16 -41.10 14.74
C THR A 331 -3.42 -41.60 16.16
N LYS A 332 -4.13 -42.73 16.28
CA LYS A 332 -4.46 -43.38 17.57
C LYS A 332 -3.21 -43.92 18.26
N THR A 333 -2.45 -43.04 18.88
CA THR A 333 -1.39 -43.36 19.82
C THR A 333 -1.53 -42.36 20.96
N GLU A 334 -1.94 -42.88 22.12
CA GLU A 334 -1.95 -42.22 23.43
C GLU A 334 -3.00 -41.12 23.66
N ALA A 335 -4.28 -41.50 23.67
CA ALA A 335 -5.27 -40.96 24.59
C ALA A 335 -6.46 -41.93 24.65
N GLU A 336 -6.99 -42.14 25.84
CA GLU A 336 -8.19 -42.95 26.12
C GLU A 336 -9.28 -42.66 25.09
N SER A 337 -9.94 -43.72 24.58
CA SER A 337 -11.08 -43.56 23.69
C SER A 337 -12.06 -42.56 24.32
N PRO A 338 -12.28 -41.39 23.70
CA PRO A 338 -13.22 -40.46 24.27
C PRO A 338 -14.59 -41.16 24.23
N GLU A 339 -15.22 -41.29 25.40
CA GLU A 339 -16.64 -41.61 25.44
C GLU A 339 -17.34 -40.68 24.44
N SER A 340 -18.27 -41.24 23.67
CA SER A 340 -19.05 -40.47 22.70
C SER A 340 -19.82 -39.38 23.44
N VAL A 341 -19.23 -38.18 23.55
CA VAL A 341 -19.89 -37.05 24.21
C VAL A 341 -20.94 -36.52 23.23
N ASN A 342 -22.15 -37.05 23.39
CA ASN A 342 -23.36 -36.53 22.74
C ASN A 342 -23.62 -35.11 23.26
N ASN A 343 -23.07 -34.10 22.60
CA ASN A 343 -23.55 -32.73 22.75
C ASN A 343 -24.08 -32.23 21.39
N PRO A 344 -25.41 -32.12 21.23
CA PRO A 344 -26.07 -31.92 19.93
C PRO A 344 -26.08 -30.48 19.40
N LEU A 345 -25.51 -29.50 20.11
CA LEU A 345 -25.49 -28.10 19.66
C LEU A 345 -24.09 -27.70 19.16
N ASN A 346 -24.01 -27.30 17.89
CA ASN A 346 -22.83 -26.76 17.20
C ASN A 346 -21.62 -27.68 16.97
N THR A 347 -21.77 -29.00 17.13
CA THR A 347 -20.78 -29.98 16.65
C THR A 347 -20.89 -30.12 15.13
N PRO A 348 -19.82 -29.88 14.34
CA PRO A 348 -19.89 -30.01 12.90
C PRO A 348 -20.02 -31.46 12.45
N THR A 349 -20.61 -31.64 11.28
CA THR A 349 -20.49 -32.86 10.50
C THR A 349 -19.08 -33.00 9.92
N TYR A 350 -18.68 -34.24 9.61
CA TYR A 350 -17.43 -34.49 8.89
C TYR A 350 -17.39 -33.79 7.51
N SER A 351 -18.55 -33.65 6.86
CA SER A 351 -18.69 -32.91 5.61
C SER A 351 -18.36 -31.42 5.78
N GLU A 352 -18.89 -30.77 6.83
CA GLU A 352 -18.57 -29.37 7.12
C GLU A 352 -17.10 -29.18 7.50
N TYR A 353 -16.53 -30.14 8.25
CA TYR A 353 -15.09 -30.17 8.55
C TYR A 353 -14.24 -30.23 7.29
N THR A 354 -14.53 -31.17 6.39
CA THR A 354 -13.76 -31.37 5.15
C THR A 354 -13.94 -30.21 4.16
N GLN A 355 -15.15 -29.66 4.03
CA GLN A 355 -15.38 -28.45 3.22
C GLN A 355 -14.52 -27.30 3.72
N ARG A 356 -14.51 -27.06 5.03
CA ARG A 356 -13.69 -26.03 5.65
C ARG A 356 -12.20 -26.27 5.47
N LEU A 357 -11.73 -27.51 5.63
CA LEU A 357 -10.33 -27.88 5.39
C LEU A 357 -9.93 -27.64 3.94
N ASN A 358 -10.80 -27.98 2.98
CA ASN A 358 -10.56 -27.75 1.55
C ASN A 358 -10.49 -26.26 1.21
N LEU A 359 -11.36 -25.44 1.81
CA LEU A 359 -11.30 -23.97 1.66
C LEU A 359 -9.95 -23.44 2.18
N ILE A 360 -9.54 -23.85 3.38
CA ILE A 360 -8.25 -23.45 3.96
C ILE A 360 -7.08 -23.86 3.05
N ASN A 361 -7.09 -25.09 2.52
CA ASN A 361 -6.03 -25.58 1.64
C ASN A 361 -5.98 -24.82 0.30
N ASN A 362 -7.14 -24.50 -0.28
CA ASN A 362 -7.22 -23.72 -1.52
C ASN A 362 -6.73 -22.28 -1.31
N GLU A 363 -7.14 -21.64 -0.21
CA GLU A 363 -6.71 -20.28 0.15
C GLU A 363 -5.23 -20.23 0.51
N SER A 364 -4.70 -21.21 1.26
CA SER A 364 -3.27 -21.29 1.57
C SER A 364 -2.41 -21.42 0.30
N THR A 365 -2.92 -22.08 -0.74
CA THR A 365 -2.24 -22.17 -2.04
C THR A 365 -2.20 -20.82 -2.73
N LEU A 366 -3.28 -20.04 -2.65
CA LEU A 366 -3.35 -18.67 -3.17
C LEU A 366 -2.41 -17.73 -2.41
N VAL A 367 -2.43 -17.77 -1.07
CA VAL A 367 -1.53 -16.98 -0.21
C VAL A 367 -0.08 -17.34 -0.49
N ASN A 368 0.26 -18.62 -0.61
CA ASN A 368 1.62 -19.03 -0.95
C ASN A 368 2.04 -18.58 -2.35
N LYS A 369 1.13 -18.55 -3.34
CA LYS A 369 1.40 -17.98 -4.67
C LYS A 369 1.68 -16.47 -4.57
N ILE A 370 0.88 -15.73 -3.79
CA ILE A 370 1.06 -14.30 -3.54
C ILE A 370 2.38 -14.03 -2.80
N LEU A 371 2.68 -14.79 -1.75
CA LEU A 371 3.96 -14.70 -1.02
C LEU A 371 5.15 -15.02 -1.93
N ASN A 372 5.02 -16.00 -2.82
CA ASN A 372 6.08 -16.32 -3.78
C ASN A 372 6.24 -15.26 -4.87
N SER A 373 5.16 -14.59 -5.30
CA SER A 373 5.27 -13.44 -6.21
C SER A 373 5.86 -12.21 -5.52
N LEU A 374 5.52 -11.97 -4.25
CA LEU A 374 6.11 -10.91 -3.42
C LEU A 374 7.61 -11.15 -3.17
N LYS A 375 8.01 -12.40 -2.87
CA LYS A 375 9.43 -12.78 -2.74
C LYS A 375 10.24 -12.55 -4.02
N LYS A 376 9.62 -12.64 -5.19
CA LYS A 376 10.28 -12.37 -6.48
C LYS A 376 10.43 -10.88 -6.76
N SER A 377 9.57 -10.01 -6.23
CA SER A 377 9.68 -8.56 -6.36
C SER A 377 10.54 -7.92 -5.26
N SER A 378 10.83 -8.63 -4.17
CA SER A 378 11.52 -8.12 -2.98
C SER A 378 12.95 -8.65 -2.76
N GLN A 379 13.83 -8.65 -3.79
CA GLN A 379 15.28 -8.75 -3.53
C GLN A 379 15.72 -7.47 -2.78
N GLY A 380 15.53 -7.46 -1.46
CA GLY A 380 15.81 -6.32 -0.58
C GLY A 380 15.30 -6.45 0.86
N MET A 381 14.42 -7.39 1.20
CA MET A 381 13.99 -7.63 2.59
C MET A 381 14.15 -9.11 2.94
N ASN A 382 15.22 -9.42 3.69
CA ASN A 382 15.51 -10.73 4.24
C ASN A 382 14.87 -10.89 5.63
N ASN A 383 13.95 -11.84 5.76
CA ASN A 383 13.94 -12.98 6.72
C ASN A 383 12.53 -13.38 7.18
N ILE A 384 12.15 -14.62 6.82
CA ILE A 384 11.47 -15.72 7.56
C ILE A 384 10.29 -15.31 8.49
N VAL A 385 9.07 -15.87 8.44
CA VAL A 385 8.67 -17.24 8.81
C VAL A 385 7.23 -17.49 8.36
N SER A 386 6.95 -18.72 7.92
CA SER A 386 5.61 -19.27 7.75
C SER A 386 4.88 -19.32 9.09
N ASP A 387 3.91 -18.43 9.29
CA ASP A 387 2.82 -18.66 10.24
C ASP A 387 1.55 -18.81 9.40
N ASN A 388 0.93 -19.99 9.46
CA ASN A 388 -0.23 -20.34 8.64
C ASN A 388 -1.44 -19.52 9.11
N PHE A 389 -1.74 -18.44 8.38
CA PHE A 389 -2.93 -17.63 8.64
C PHE A 389 -4.16 -18.22 7.96
N ASN A 390 -5.22 -18.48 8.73
CA ASN A 390 -6.58 -18.32 8.23
C ASN A 390 -7.53 -17.88 9.35
N ALA A 391 -8.27 -16.81 9.09
CA ALA A 391 -8.84 -15.93 10.11
C ALA A 391 -10.29 -15.49 9.79
N GLU A 392 -10.53 -14.95 8.61
CA GLU A 392 -11.85 -14.45 8.17
C GLU A 392 -12.87 -15.56 7.96
N THR A 393 -12.49 -16.76 7.49
CA THR A 393 -13.49 -17.74 7.06
C THR A 393 -14.40 -18.24 8.21
N HIS A 394 -14.01 -18.01 9.48
CA HIS A 394 -14.78 -18.36 10.69
C HIS A 394 -15.48 -17.20 11.36
N THR A 395 -14.92 -15.99 11.29
CA THR A 395 -15.55 -14.82 11.89
C THR A 395 -16.74 -14.33 11.05
N PHE A 396 -16.66 -14.50 9.72
CA PHE A 396 -17.69 -14.12 8.76
C PHE A 396 -18.95 -15.03 8.81
N ASN A 397 -18.77 -16.33 9.09
CA ASN A 397 -19.89 -17.26 9.21
C ASN A 397 -20.61 -17.19 10.58
N GLY A 398 -19.89 -16.79 11.65
CA GLY A 398 -20.45 -16.63 13.00
C GLY A 398 -21.31 -15.38 13.18
N LEU A 399 -20.94 -14.26 12.53
CA LEU A 399 -21.71 -13.01 12.57
C LEU A 399 -23.07 -13.11 11.87
N ARG A 400 -23.15 -13.90 10.80
CA ARG A 400 -24.36 -14.08 9.97
C ARG A 400 -25.52 -14.77 10.70
N VAL A 401 -25.23 -15.48 11.80
CA VAL A 401 -26.21 -16.20 12.63
C VAL A 401 -26.59 -15.42 13.89
N ALA A 402 -25.68 -14.59 14.44
CA ALA A 402 -25.90 -13.87 15.70
C ALA A 402 -26.96 -12.74 15.63
N THR A 403 -27.42 -12.36 14.43
CA THR A 403 -28.31 -11.21 14.23
C THR A 403 -29.80 -11.59 14.08
N ASN A 404 -30.47 -11.88 15.19
CA ASN A 404 -31.92 -12.10 15.35
C ASN A 404 -32.83 -11.12 14.56
N PRO A 405 -33.73 -11.57 13.65
CA PRO A 405 -34.34 -10.80 12.53
C PRO A 405 -35.10 -9.49 12.84
N THR A 406 -35.36 -9.11 14.09
CA THR A 406 -36.32 -8.04 14.41
C THR A 406 -35.70 -6.69 14.85
N ASN A 407 -34.39 -6.58 15.05
CA ASN A 407 -33.74 -5.31 15.45
C ASN A 407 -32.70 -4.80 14.43
N PHE A 408 -33.14 -4.12 13.38
CA PHE A 408 -32.29 -3.71 12.25
C PHE A 408 -31.29 -2.59 12.56
N LYS A 409 -31.64 -1.64 13.45
CA LYS A 409 -30.80 -0.46 13.72
C LYS A 409 -29.66 -0.77 14.70
N GLY A 410 -29.91 -1.61 15.71
CA GLY A 410 -28.86 -2.10 16.61
C GLY A 410 -27.83 -2.98 15.88
N LYS A 411 -28.30 -3.82 14.96
CA LYS A 411 -27.43 -4.68 14.13
C LYS A 411 -26.48 -3.92 13.24
N SER A 412 -26.95 -2.86 12.57
CA SER A 412 -26.10 -2.09 11.65
C SER A 412 -24.94 -1.40 12.39
N ASN A 413 -25.21 -0.83 13.57
CA ASN A 413 -24.16 -0.23 14.40
C ASN A 413 -23.19 -1.26 14.96
N TRP A 414 -23.68 -2.42 15.39
CA TRP A 414 -22.85 -3.49 15.91
C TRP A 414 -22.01 -4.15 14.79
N PHE A 415 -22.58 -4.36 13.61
CA PHE A 415 -21.89 -4.91 12.44
C PHE A 415 -20.73 -4.00 12.02
N ARG A 416 -20.95 -2.69 11.93
CA ARG A 416 -19.89 -1.71 11.61
C ARG A 416 -18.73 -1.73 12.62
N LYS A 417 -19.05 -1.83 13.92
CA LYS A 417 -18.06 -1.85 15.00
C LYS A 417 -17.27 -3.16 15.03
N ASN A 418 -17.93 -4.31 14.86
CA ASN A 418 -17.28 -5.61 14.87
C ASN A 418 -16.52 -5.88 13.56
N LEU A 419 -17.05 -5.46 12.41
CA LEU A 419 -16.33 -5.52 11.13
C LEU A 419 -15.00 -4.75 11.21
N SER A 420 -14.99 -3.55 11.79
CA SER A 420 -13.77 -2.78 12.01
C SER A 420 -12.71 -3.57 12.78
N LEU A 421 -13.12 -4.37 13.78
CA LEU A 421 -12.20 -5.19 14.57
C LEU A 421 -11.71 -6.44 13.82
N VAL A 422 -12.59 -7.09 13.04
CA VAL A 422 -12.21 -8.22 12.17
C VAL A 422 -11.25 -7.78 11.08
N THR A 423 -11.55 -6.66 10.43
CA THR A 423 -10.67 -6.00 9.48
C THR A 423 -9.32 -5.67 10.11
N SER A 424 -9.31 -5.09 11.31
CA SER A 424 -8.07 -4.74 12.01
C SER A 424 -7.20 -5.97 12.31
N TRP A 425 -7.82 -7.11 12.62
CA TRP A 425 -7.13 -8.39 12.74
C TRP A 425 -6.53 -8.88 11.44
N TRP A 426 -7.26 -8.75 10.33
CA TRP A 426 -6.73 -9.07 9.00
C TRP A 426 -5.53 -8.22 8.63
N ASN A 427 -5.58 -6.93 8.94
CA ASN A 427 -4.43 -6.05 8.72
C ASN A 427 -3.22 -6.42 9.56
N CYS A 428 -3.41 -6.70 10.85
CA CYS A 428 -2.33 -7.13 11.72
C CYS A 428 -1.67 -8.41 11.19
N ALA A 429 -2.47 -9.38 10.74
CA ALA A 429 -1.93 -10.59 10.16
C ALA A 429 -1.22 -10.37 8.83
N ILE A 430 -1.80 -9.58 7.91
CA ILE A 430 -1.15 -9.24 6.65
C ILE A 430 0.17 -8.50 6.92
N ASN A 431 0.18 -7.53 7.85
CA ASN A 431 1.40 -6.83 8.27
C ASN A 431 2.45 -7.76 8.84
N ALA A 432 2.05 -8.65 9.76
CA ALA A 432 2.96 -9.64 10.33
C ALA A 432 3.56 -10.54 9.24
N THR A 433 2.76 -10.98 8.25
CA THR A 433 3.25 -11.76 7.11
C THR A 433 4.11 -10.97 6.12
N ALA A 434 3.93 -9.64 6.05
CA ALA A 434 4.74 -8.72 5.26
C ALA A 434 6.01 -8.22 6.00
N GLY A 435 6.29 -8.72 7.21
CA GLY A 435 7.45 -8.31 8.02
C GLY A 435 7.30 -6.96 8.71
N SER A 436 6.07 -6.46 8.83
CA SER A 436 5.72 -5.20 9.50
C SER A 436 5.02 -5.46 10.85
N SER A 437 4.99 -4.47 11.74
CA SER A 437 4.37 -4.63 13.06
C SER A 437 2.87 -4.31 13.01
N CYS A 438 2.08 -4.89 13.92
CA CYS A 438 0.66 -4.52 14.08
C CYS A 438 0.46 -3.13 14.73
N GLN A 439 1.54 -2.44 15.09
CA GLN A 439 1.54 -1.20 15.85
C GLN A 439 2.07 0.01 15.05
N ASN A 440 2.23 -0.12 13.73
CA ASN A 440 2.80 0.96 12.93
C ASN A 440 1.82 2.15 12.83
N ASP A 441 2.15 3.22 13.56
CA ASP A 441 1.43 4.50 13.57
C ASP A 441 2.10 5.51 12.63
N THR A 442 2.54 5.03 11.46
CA THR A 442 3.21 5.85 10.46
C THR A 442 2.21 6.47 9.51
N ASP A 443 2.42 7.72 9.10
CA ASP A 443 1.64 8.35 8.03
C ASP A 443 1.61 7.45 6.78
N PRO A 444 0.51 7.46 5.98
CA PRO A 444 0.43 6.60 4.82
C PRO A 444 1.55 6.98 3.83
N PRO A 445 2.35 6.01 3.34
CA PRO A 445 3.55 6.29 2.56
C PRO A 445 3.25 6.67 1.09
N LEU A 446 2.24 7.52 0.86
CA LEU A 446 1.68 7.85 -0.46
C LEU A 446 2.69 8.43 -1.47
N PRO A 447 3.72 9.22 -1.11
CA PRO A 447 4.71 9.69 -2.09
C PRO A 447 5.47 8.57 -2.81
N LYS A 448 5.55 7.37 -2.21
CA LYS A 448 6.13 6.16 -2.82
C LYS A 448 5.09 5.20 -3.39
N LYS A 449 3.81 5.57 -3.39
CA LYS A 449 2.70 4.77 -3.91
C LYS A 449 2.10 5.52 -5.09
N ILE A 450 2.18 4.93 -6.27
CA ILE A 450 1.66 5.55 -7.49
C ILE A 450 0.36 4.89 -7.91
N SER A 451 -0.51 5.69 -8.51
CA SER A 451 -1.73 5.20 -9.14
C SER A 451 -1.38 4.73 -10.56
N VAL A 452 -1.63 3.46 -10.85
CA VAL A 452 -1.28 2.77 -12.09
C VAL A 452 -2.55 2.31 -12.79
N PRO A 453 -2.72 2.63 -14.08
CA PRO A 453 -3.84 2.15 -14.85
C PRO A 453 -3.61 0.68 -15.27
N ALA A 454 -4.61 0.07 -15.90
CA ALA A 454 -4.44 -1.21 -16.58
C ALA A 454 -3.37 -1.11 -17.68
N ASN A 455 -3.09 -2.21 -18.38
CA ASN A 455 -2.19 -2.23 -19.54
C ASN A 455 -2.79 -1.51 -20.80
N ASN A 456 -3.40 -0.33 -20.63
CA ASN A 456 -3.98 0.53 -21.69
C ASN A 456 -3.02 1.60 -22.22
N GLY A 457 -1.83 1.75 -21.65
CA GLY A 457 -0.96 2.87 -22.01
C GLY A 457 -1.51 4.24 -21.55
N ARG A 458 -2.29 4.29 -20.46
CA ARG A 458 -2.62 5.53 -19.75
C ARG A 458 -1.50 5.94 -18.79
N GLN A 459 -1.60 7.18 -18.30
CA GLN A 459 -0.65 7.81 -17.39
C GLN A 459 -0.52 7.08 -16.05
N ARG A 460 0.71 6.97 -15.54
CA ARG A 460 0.95 6.68 -14.13
C ARG A 460 0.90 8.00 -13.36
N LEU A 461 0.28 7.99 -12.20
CA LEU A 461 0.09 9.21 -11.42
C LEU A 461 0.86 9.14 -10.09
N GLY A 462 1.76 10.10 -9.90
CA GLY A 462 2.37 10.38 -8.61
C GLY A 462 1.41 11.26 -7.80
N MET A 463 1.20 10.93 -6.53
CA MET A 463 0.32 11.68 -5.65
C MET A 463 1.17 12.49 -4.66
N SER A 464 0.99 13.80 -4.64
CA SER A 464 1.43 14.63 -3.52
C SER A 464 0.31 14.68 -2.50
N LEU A 465 0.63 14.63 -1.20
CA LEU A 465 -0.36 14.82 -0.13
C LEU A 465 -0.86 16.26 -0.03
N ARG A 466 -0.48 17.13 -0.97
CA ARG A 466 -0.97 18.50 -1.08
C ARG A 466 -2.42 18.50 -1.54
N GLN A 467 -3.28 19.21 -0.82
CA GLN A 467 -4.68 19.38 -1.19
C GLN A 467 -4.79 20.03 -2.57
N ALA A 468 -5.60 19.43 -3.45
CA ALA A 468 -5.95 20.05 -4.72
C ALA A 468 -6.97 21.16 -4.47
N SER A 469 -6.72 22.34 -5.04
CA SER A 469 -7.73 23.39 -5.12
C SER A 469 -8.93 22.90 -5.94
N ASN A 470 -10.13 23.31 -5.53
CA ASN A 470 -11.37 23.01 -6.25
C ASN A 470 -11.45 23.69 -7.61
#